data_AF-S4PMT1-F1
#
_entry.id   AF-S4PMT1-F1
#
_cell.length_a   1.000
_cell.length_b   1.000
_cell.length_c   1.000
_cell.angle_alpha   90.00
_cell.angle_beta   90.00
_cell.angle_gamma   90.00
#
_symmetry.space_group_name_H-M   'P 1'
#
loop_
_entity.id
_entity.type
_entity.pdbx_description
1 polymer ?
#
loop_
_entity_poly.entity_id
_entity_poly.type
_entity_poly.pdbx_seq_one_letter_code
_entity_poly.pdbx_strand_id
1 'polypeptide(L)'
;MYAQLCKRLSEEAPNFEPPGQPCTFKLLLLNKCRAEFENRAQAFAAFEDKALSPEEEEKRHLAKCKMLGNIKFIGELGKLEILAESILHRCIQNLLARRAAAEHQEDLECLAQLVRTVGRVLDSERGRGLMDQYFRRIDTLAGARELAPRLRFMLRDVVELRRAGWVPRAAAAASA
;
A
#
# COMPACT_ATOMS: atom_id res chain seq x y z
N MET A 1 -8.63 -1.58 -13.64
CA MET A 1 -9.20 -2.59 -14.55
C MET A 1 -9.29 -3.96 -13.88
N TYR A 2 -8.17 -4.61 -13.52
CA TYR A 2 -8.20 -5.94 -12.89
C TYR A 2 -8.94 -6.01 -11.55
N ALA A 3 -8.83 -4.99 -10.69
CA ALA A 3 -9.55 -4.96 -9.40
C ALA A 3 -11.08 -4.98 -9.58
N GLN A 4 -11.60 -4.33 -10.63
CA GLN A 4 -13.04 -4.35 -10.95
C GLN A 4 -13.49 -5.73 -11.45
N LEU A 5 -12.64 -6.42 -12.21
CA LEU A 5 -12.91 -7.81 -12.58
C LEU A 5 -12.97 -8.70 -11.33
N CYS A 6 -12.03 -8.55 -10.40
CA CYS A 6 -12.07 -9.26 -9.11
C CYS A 6 -13.34 -8.95 -8.32
N LYS A 7 -13.84 -7.70 -8.36
CA LYS A 7 -15.11 -7.33 -7.72
C LYS A 7 -16.28 -8.12 -8.30
N ARG A 8 -16.45 -8.10 -9.63
CA ARG A 8 -17.52 -8.87 -10.30
C ARG A 8 -17.42 -10.36 -10.00
N LEU A 9 -16.22 -10.93 -10.08
CA LEU A 9 -16.02 -12.34 -9.73
C LEU A 9 -16.35 -12.63 -8.27
N SER A 10 -16.13 -11.70 -7.35
CA SER A 10 -16.52 -11.88 -5.94
C SER A 10 -18.03 -11.85 -5.70
N GLU A 11 -18.79 -11.27 -6.63
CA GLU A 11 -20.25 -11.11 -6.56
C GLU A 11 -20.97 -12.21 -7.38
N GLU A 12 -20.42 -12.62 -8.52
CA GLU A 12 -21.07 -13.49 -9.51
C GLU A 12 -20.57 -14.95 -9.50
N ALA A 13 -19.36 -15.22 -8.97
CA ALA A 13 -18.81 -16.58 -8.99
C ALA A 13 -19.58 -17.50 -8.02
N PRO A 14 -19.71 -18.81 -8.35
CA PRO A 14 -20.33 -19.77 -7.45
C PRO A 14 -19.56 -19.82 -6.12
N ASN A 15 -20.32 -19.87 -5.03
CA ASN A 15 -19.77 -19.99 -3.67
C ASN A 15 -19.85 -21.43 -3.20
N PHE A 16 -18.71 -21.97 -2.76
CA PHE A 16 -18.58 -23.32 -2.22
C PHE A 16 -18.30 -23.31 -0.70
N GLU A 17 -18.24 -22.12 -0.08
CA GLU A 17 -18.02 -21.99 1.37
C GLU A 17 -19.31 -22.13 2.18
N PRO A 18 -19.22 -22.56 3.45
CA PRO A 18 -20.35 -22.59 4.38
C PRO A 18 -21.02 -21.21 4.56
N PRO A 19 -22.30 -21.17 4.96
CA PRO A 19 -22.99 -19.93 5.30
C PRO A 19 -22.22 -19.11 6.36
N GLY A 20 -22.08 -17.81 6.12
CA GLY A 20 -21.36 -16.89 7.02
C GLY A 20 -19.86 -16.73 6.73
N GLN A 21 -19.29 -17.50 5.81
CA GLN A 21 -17.92 -17.30 5.32
C GLN A 21 -17.87 -16.34 4.12
N PRO A 22 -16.74 -15.64 3.89
CA PRO A 22 -16.50 -14.95 2.63
C PRO A 22 -16.62 -15.93 1.45
N CYS A 23 -17.06 -15.47 0.27
CA CYS A 23 -17.19 -16.36 -0.87
C CYS A 23 -15.85 -17.00 -1.26
N THR A 24 -15.90 -18.19 -1.87
CA THR A 24 -14.70 -18.96 -2.28
C THR A 24 -13.71 -18.10 -3.07
N PHE A 25 -14.20 -17.28 -4.01
CA PHE A 25 -13.34 -16.39 -4.78
C PHE A 25 -12.60 -15.38 -3.89
N LYS A 26 -13.28 -14.74 -2.92
CA LYS A 26 -12.63 -13.81 -1.97
C LYS A 26 -11.57 -14.52 -1.15
N LEU A 27 -11.83 -15.73 -0.65
CA LEU A 27 -10.85 -16.50 0.12
C LEU A 27 -9.61 -16.84 -0.70
N LEU A 28 -9.80 -17.34 -1.93
CA LEU A 28 -8.69 -17.68 -2.83
C LEU A 28 -7.88 -16.44 -3.21
N LEU A 29 -8.56 -15.33 -3.51
CA LEU A 29 -7.91 -14.06 -3.83
C LEU A 29 -7.11 -13.53 -2.65
N LEU A 30 -7.68 -13.54 -1.44
CA LEU A 30 -6.99 -13.13 -0.20
C LEU A 30 -5.72 -13.95 0.02
N ASN A 31 -5.82 -15.28 -0.09
CA ASN A 31 -4.69 -16.19 0.08
C ASN A 31 -3.62 -15.94 -0.98
N LYS A 32 -4.01 -15.76 -2.24
CA LYS A 32 -3.07 -15.47 -3.32
C LYS A 32 -2.41 -14.10 -3.14
N CYS A 33 -3.13 -13.06 -2.75
CA CYS A 33 -2.56 -11.74 -2.46
C CYS A 33 -1.56 -11.79 -1.30
N ARG A 34 -1.85 -12.54 -0.23
CA ARG A 34 -0.89 -12.73 0.89
C ARG A 34 0.37 -13.44 0.41
N ALA A 35 0.22 -14.57 -0.28
CA ALA A 35 1.35 -15.35 -0.78
C ALA A 35 2.20 -14.53 -1.77
N GLU A 36 1.60 -13.83 -2.72
CA GLU A 36 2.33 -12.97 -3.66
C GLU A 36 3.00 -11.79 -2.95
N PHE A 37 2.38 -11.18 -1.95
CA PHE A 37 3.01 -10.11 -1.17
C PHE A 37 4.24 -10.62 -0.41
N GLU A 38 4.11 -11.74 0.31
CA GLU A 38 5.20 -12.34 1.08
C GLU A 38 6.34 -12.83 0.18
N ASN A 39 6.03 -13.54 -0.90
CA ASN A 39 7.02 -14.05 -1.84
C ASN A 39 7.81 -12.92 -2.49
N ARG A 40 7.17 -11.81 -2.88
CA ARG A 40 7.89 -10.67 -3.49
C ARG A 40 8.71 -9.90 -2.46
N ALA A 41 8.19 -9.73 -1.24
CA ALA A 41 8.94 -9.09 -0.17
C ALA A 41 10.20 -9.90 0.18
N GLN A 42 10.09 -11.23 0.29
CA GLN A 42 11.22 -12.13 0.51
C GLN A 42 12.20 -12.14 -0.67
N ALA A 43 11.70 -12.18 -1.91
CA ALA A 43 12.55 -12.13 -3.09
C ALA A 43 13.37 -10.84 -3.16
N PHE A 44 12.81 -9.70 -2.75
CA PHE A 44 13.56 -8.45 -2.66
C PHE A 44 14.57 -8.47 -1.49
N ALA A 45 14.14 -8.94 -0.32
CA ALA A 45 15.00 -9.03 0.86
C ALA A 45 16.20 -9.98 0.67
N ALA A 46 16.12 -10.96 -0.24
CA ALA A 46 17.23 -11.86 -0.57
C ALA A 46 18.47 -11.15 -1.13
N PHE A 47 18.31 -9.90 -1.57
CA PHE A 47 19.36 -9.02 -2.08
C PHE A 47 19.81 -7.95 -1.06
N GLU A 48 19.15 -7.84 0.12
CA GLU A 48 19.61 -6.95 1.19
C GLU A 48 20.93 -7.50 1.79
N ASP A 49 21.85 -6.60 2.15
CA ASP A 49 23.15 -6.89 2.79
C ASP A 49 24.18 -7.70 1.99
N LYS A 50 24.10 -7.69 0.64
CA LYS A 50 25.10 -8.32 -0.24
C LYS A 50 25.75 -7.29 -1.16
N ALA A 51 27.03 -7.48 -1.45
CA ALA A 51 27.67 -6.81 -2.58
C ALA A 51 27.17 -7.47 -3.87
N LEU A 52 26.39 -6.74 -4.67
CA LEU A 52 25.74 -7.27 -5.86
C LEU A 52 26.59 -6.98 -7.10
N SER A 53 26.67 -7.96 -8.00
CA SER A 53 27.14 -7.72 -9.36
C SER A 53 26.15 -6.83 -10.13
N PRO A 54 26.56 -6.19 -11.24
CA PRO A 54 25.65 -5.39 -12.07
C PRO A 54 24.39 -6.15 -12.52
N GLU A 55 24.51 -7.44 -12.82
CA GLU A 55 23.39 -8.30 -13.21
C GLU A 55 22.43 -8.57 -12.03
N GLU A 56 22.97 -8.74 -10.83
CA GLU A 56 22.17 -8.94 -9.62
C GLU A 56 21.46 -7.65 -9.18
N GLU A 57 22.08 -6.48 -9.38
CA GLU A 57 21.43 -5.19 -9.13
C GLU A 57 20.22 -4.99 -10.07
N GLU A 58 20.33 -5.37 -11.34
CA GLU A 58 19.19 -5.34 -12.27
C GLU A 58 18.07 -6.29 -11.82
N LYS A 59 18.41 -7.51 -11.37
CA LYS A 59 17.44 -8.48 -10.82
C LYS A 59 16.78 -7.94 -9.56
N ARG A 60 17.53 -7.30 -8.67
CA ARG A 60 17.03 -6.65 -7.46
C ARG A 60 16.05 -5.53 -7.80
N HIS A 61 16.41 -4.67 -8.75
CA HIS A 61 15.54 -3.60 -9.23
C HIS A 61 14.23 -4.16 -9.79
N LEU A 62 14.29 -5.19 -10.65
CA LEU A 62 13.10 -5.85 -11.18
C LEU A 62 12.23 -6.49 -10.08
N ALA A 63 12.85 -7.11 -9.07
CA ALA A 63 12.13 -7.66 -7.92
C ALA A 63 11.41 -6.56 -7.13
N LYS A 64 12.05 -5.40 -6.95
CA LYS A 64 11.45 -4.23 -6.31
C LYS A 64 10.27 -3.68 -7.10
N CYS A 65 10.40 -3.50 -8.41
CA CYS A 65 9.30 -3.04 -9.26
C CYS A 65 8.08 -3.97 -9.16
N LYS A 66 8.30 -5.29 -9.15
CA LYS A 66 7.23 -6.30 -8.98
C LYS A 66 6.59 -6.21 -7.59
N MET A 67 7.38 -6.05 -6.54
CA MET A 67 6.88 -5.88 -5.17
C MET A 67 5.98 -4.63 -5.05
N LEU A 68 6.45 -3.49 -5.54
CA LEU A 68 5.69 -2.23 -5.52
C LEU A 68 4.42 -2.30 -6.39
N GLY A 69 4.51 -2.94 -7.56
CA GLY A 69 3.35 -3.21 -8.42
C GLY A 69 2.28 -4.04 -7.70
N ASN A 70 2.68 -5.08 -6.97
CA ASN A 70 1.77 -5.89 -6.16
C ASN A 70 1.11 -5.07 -5.06
N ILE A 71 1.85 -4.20 -4.36
CA ILE A 71 1.29 -3.33 -3.33
C ILE A 71 0.24 -2.39 -3.92
N LYS A 72 0.50 -1.79 -5.09
CA LYS A 72 -0.47 -0.93 -5.78
C LYS A 72 -1.74 -1.70 -6.13
N PHE A 73 -1.61 -2.92 -6.65
CA PHE A 73 -2.76 -3.76 -6.98
C PHE A 73 -3.57 -4.16 -5.73
N ILE A 74 -2.90 -4.53 -4.64
CA ILE A 74 -3.54 -4.80 -3.34
C ILE A 74 -4.31 -3.58 -2.85
N GLY A 75 -3.74 -2.37 -2.99
CA GLY A 75 -4.42 -1.12 -2.67
C GLY A 75 -5.72 -0.92 -3.45
N GLU A 76 -5.70 -1.18 -4.76
CA GLU A 76 -6.90 -1.09 -5.60
C GLU A 76 -7.99 -2.10 -5.21
N LEU A 77 -7.61 -3.32 -4.80
CA LEU A 77 -8.55 -4.30 -4.25
C LEU A 77 -9.10 -3.88 -2.88
N GLY A 78 -8.24 -3.30 -2.04
CA GLY A 78 -8.59 -2.77 -0.72
C GLY A 78 -9.61 -1.63 -0.79
N LYS A 79 -9.48 -0.74 -1.76
CA LYS A 79 -10.45 0.34 -2.03
C LYS A 79 -11.84 -0.18 -2.38
N LEU A 80 -11.93 -1.38 -2.96
CA LEU A 80 -13.20 -2.04 -3.27
C LEU A 80 -13.71 -2.92 -2.12
N GLU A 81 -13.07 -2.87 -0.94
CA GLU A 81 -13.42 -3.65 0.25
C GLU A 81 -13.43 -5.16 -0.01
N ILE A 82 -12.64 -5.61 -0.99
CA ILE A 82 -12.49 -7.04 -1.33
C ILE A 82 -11.48 -7.69 -0.38
N LEU A 83 -10.44 -6.95 0.01
CA LEU A 83 -9.38 -7.44 0.89
C LEU A 83 -9.58 -6.99 2.33
N ALA A 84 -9.11 -7.82 3.26
CA ALA A 84 -9.04 -7.47 4.67
C ALA A 84 -8.04 -6.33 4.90
N GLU A 85 -8.42 -5.38 5.77
CA GLU A 85 -7.59 -4.22 6.17
C GLU A 85 -6.18 -4.63 6.65
N SER A 86 -6.05 -5.80 7.29
CA SER A 86 -4.78 -6.30 7.82
C SER A 86 -3.68 -6.45 6.78
N ILE A 87 -4.03 -6.79 5.53
CA ILE A 87 -3.05 -6.90 4.44
C ILE A 87 -2.56 -5.50 4.06
N LEU A 88 -3.45 -4.51 3.99
CA LEU A 88 -3.10 -3.13 3.66
C LEU A 88 -2.22 -2.49 4.73
N HIS A 89 -2.52 -2.73 6.01
CA HIS A 89 -1.67 -2.31 7.13
C HIS A 89 -0.26 -2.88 7.00
N ARG A 90 -0.13 -4.16 6.63
CA ARG A 90 1.18 -4.79 6.42
C ARG A 90 1.95 -4.18 5.24
N CYS A 91 1.26 -3.82 4.16
CA CYS A 91 1.88 -3.09 3.05
C CYS A 91 2.42 -1.72 3.52
N ILE A 92 1.64 -0.95 4.28
CA ILE A 92 2.07 0.35 4.83
C ILE A 92 3.28 0.17 5.76
N GLN A 93 3.25 -0.81 6.65
CA GLN A 93 4.36 -1.12 7.55
C GLN A 93 5.64 -1.48 6.79
N ASN A 94 5.53 -2.27 5.72
CA ASN A 94 6.67 -2.65 4.89
C ASN A 94 7.29 -1.43 4.19
N LEU A 95 6.46 -0.54 3.63
CA LEU A 95 6.93 0.69 2.98
C LEU A 95 7.51 1.71 3.96
N LEU A 96 7.06 1.71 5.22
CA LEU A 96 7.58 2.59 6.28
C LEU A 96 8.80 2.01 7.01
N ALA A 97 9.18 0.76 6.73
CA ALA A 97 10.33 0.12 7.35
C ALA A 97 11.60 0.94 7.10
N ARG A 98 12.46 1.08 8.11
CA ARG A 98 13.68 1.91 8.01
C ARG A 98 14.68 1.30 7.02
N ARG A 99 14.88 1.97 5.88
CA ARG A 99 15.95 1.72 4.89
C ARG A 99 16.90 2.93 4.73
N ALA A 100 17.97 2.77 3.96
CA ALA A 100 18.86 3.88 3.60
C ALA A 100 18.13 4.90 2.69
N ALA A 101 18.43 6.19 2.82
CA ALA A 101 17.70 7.28 2.14
C ALA A 101 17.65 7.15 0.61
N ALA A 102 18.70 6.61 -0.03
CA ALA A 102 18.76 6.39 -1.47
C ALA A 102 17.75 5.35 -1.98
N GLU A 103 17.37 4.38 -1.14
CA GLU A 103 16.48 3.27 -1.52
C GLU A 103 15.00 3.57 -1.25
N HIS A 104 14.73 4.66 -0.52
CA HIS A 104 13.40 5.04 -0.03
C HIS A 104 12.50 5.73 -1.03
N GLN A 105 13.03 6.25 -2.14
CA GLN A 105 12.26 7.13 -3.01
C GLN A 105 10.99 6.45 -3.55
N GLU A 106 11.14 5.28 -4.18
CA GLU A 106 10.01 4.54 -4.76
C GLU A 106 9.05 3.99 -3.70
N ASP A 107 9.60 3.60 -2.54
CA ASP A 107 8.81 3.08 -1.42
C ASP A 107 7.91 4.20 -0.85
N LEU A 108 8.43 5.41 -0.71
CA LEU A 108 7.67 6.58 -0.24
C LEU A 108 6.66 7.08 -1.27
N GLU A 109 6.98 7.04 -2.57
CA GLU A 109 5.99 7.32 -3.63
C GLU A 109 4.85 6.30 -3.60
N CYS A 110 5.18 5.01 -3.47
CA CYS A 110 4.20 3.94 -3.36
C CYS A 110 3.35 4.09 -2.08
N LEU A 111 3.96 4.48 -0.96
CA LEU A 111 3.27 4.74 0.30
C LEU A 111 2.27 5.89 0.14
N ALA A 112 2.70 7.02 -0.40
CA ALA A 112 1.84 8.17 -0.61
C ALA A 112 0.65 7.80 -1.50
N GLN A 113 0.89 7.06 -2.59
CA GLN A 113 -0.17 6.57 -3.47
C GLN A 113 -1.13 5.61 -2.74
N LEU A 114 -0.59 4.62 -2.03
CA LEU A 114 -1.39 3.63 -1.30
C LEU A 114 -2.30 4.32 -0.27
N VAL A 115 -1.74 5.22 0.54
CA VAL A 115 -2.50 5.93 1.57
C VAL A 115 -3.56 6.85 0.97
N ARG A 116 -3.31 7.47 -0.20
CA ARG A 116 -4.38 8.21 -0.91
C ARG A 116 -5.52 7.29 -1.37
N THR A 117 -5.19 6.08 -1.80
CA THR A 117 -6.17 5.12 -2.32
C THR A 117 -7.02 4.48 -1.22
N VAL A 118 -6.41 4.03 -0.12
CA VAL A 118 -7.08 3.26 0.93
C VAL A 118 -7.16 3.95 2.29
N GLY A 119 -6.60 5.14 2.45
CA GLY A 119 -6.49 5.81 3.75
C GLY A 119 -7.83 6.04 4.44
N ARG A 120 -8.87 6.42 3.69
CA ARG A 120 -10.24 6.55 4.22
C ARG A 120 -10.80 5.24 4.77
N VAL A 121 -10.50 4.12 4.11
CA VAL A 121 -10.95 2.78 4.53
C VAL A 121 -10.23 2.35 5.82
N LEU A 122 -8.93 2.67 5.92
CA LEU A 122 -8.10 2.28 7.06
C LEU A 122 -8.23 3.17 8.29
N ASP A 123 -8.65 4.43 8.12
CA ASP A 123 -8.83 5.39 9.22
C ASP A 123 -10.20 5.27 9.89
N SER A 124 -10.61 4.03 10.14
CA SER A 124 -11.80 3.66 10.92
C SER A 124 -11.50 3.75 12.42
N GLU A 125 -12.52 3.67 13.28
CA GLU A 125 -12.32 3.65 14.74
C GLU A 125 -11.35 2.55 15.19
N ARG A 126 -11.41 1.39 14.54
CA ARG A 126 -10.52 0.26 14.81
C ARG A 126 -9.10 0.49 14.30
N GLY A 127 -8.95 1.12 13.13
CA GLY A 127 -7.65 1.34 12.48
C GLY A 127 -6.93 2.61 12.94
N ARG A 128 -7.63 3.55 13.58
CA ARG A 128 -7.13 4.89 13.94
C ARG A 128 -5.82 4.87 14.72
N GLY A 129 -5.66 3.97 15.69
CA GLY A 129 -4.44 3.86 16.48
C GLY A 129 -3.19 3.50 15.68
N LEU A 130 -3.33 2.67 14.63
CA LEU A 130 -2.23 2.37 13.70
C LEU A 130 -2.00 3.53 12.73
N MET A 131 -3.07 4.12 12.20
CA MET A 131 -2.99 5.27 11.30
C MET A 131 -2.28 6.45 11.96
N ASP A 132 -2.52 6.72 13.25
CA ASP A 132 -1.81 7.75 14.00
C ASP A 132 -0.31 7.51 14.09
N GLN A 133 0.11 6.25 14.27
CA GLN A 133 1.53 5.90 14.27
C GLN A 133 2.17 6.08 12.90
N TYR A 134 1.48 5.62 11.83
CA TYR A 134 1.97 5.79 10.46
C TYR A 134 2.12 7.28 10.12
N PHE A 135 1.14 8.10 10.45
CA PHE A 135 1.17 9.52 10.11
C PHE A 135 2.18 10.31 10.94
N ARG A 136 2.46 9.94 12.19
CA ARG A 136 3.62 10.49 12.93
C ARG A 136 4.93 10.24 12.19
N ARG A 137 5.11 9.03 11.66
CA ARG A 137 6.32 8.68 10.89
C ARG A 137 6.36 9.43 9.55
N ILE A 138 5.25 9.48 8.82
CA ILE A 138 5.12 10.20 7.55
C ILE A 138 5.42 11.69 7.75
N ASP A 139 4.92 12.32 8.81
CA ASP A 139 5.14 13.74 9.11
C ASP A 139 6.63 14.03 9.40
N THR A 140 7.30 13.13 10.12
CA THR A 140 8.75 13.21 10.33
C THR A 140 9.53 13.13 9.02
N LEU A 141 9.15 12.20 8.12
CA LEU A 141 9.76 12.06 6.80
C LEU A 141 9.49 13.29 5.91
N ALA A 142 8.29 13.86 5.97
CA ALA A 142 7.92 15.10 5.27
C ALA A 142 8.77 16.33 5.68
N GLY A 143 9.38 16.29 6.86
CA GLY A 143 10.33 17.30 7.35
C GLY A 143 11.80 17.00 7.07
N ALA A 144 12.16 15.78 6.67
CA ALA A 144 13.55 15.33 6.58
C ALA A 144 14.29 15.91 5.38
N ARG A 145 15.25 16.83 5.61
CA ARG A 145 15.97 17.56 4.54
C ARG A 145 16.75 16.66 3.57
N GLU A 146 17.09 15.44 4.00
CA GLU A 146 17.75 14.40 3.19
C GLU A 146 16.85 13.88 2.05
N LEU A 147 15.53 14.02 2.16
CA LEU A 147 14.59 13.59 1.13
C LEU A 147 14.41 14.68 0.05
N ALA A 148 14.33 14.20 -1.20
CA ALA A 148 14.03 15.05 -2.35
C ALA A 148 12.77 15.90 -2.09
N PRO A 149 12.78 17.20 -2.47
CA PRO A 149 11.65 18.10 -2.23
C PRO A 149 10.31 17.53 -2.70
N ARG A 150 10.27 16.90 -3.88
CA ARG A 150 9.07 16.26 -4.44
C ARG A 150 8.46 15.23 -3.48
N LEU A 151 9.27 14.35 -2.88
CA LEU A 151 8.79 13.35 -1.92
C LEU A 151 8.24 14.01 -0.66
N ARG A 152 8.95 15.01 -0.14
CA ARG A 152 8.46 15.75 1.03
C ARG A 152 7.10 16.41 0.76
N PHE A 153 6.91 17.02 -0.41
CA PHE A 153 5.61 17.56 -0.81
C PHE A 153 4.55 16.47 -0.93
N MET A 154 4.84 15.35 -1.58
CA MET A 154 3.90 14.22 -1.69
C MET A 154 3.46 13.70 -0.32
N LEU A 155 4.38 13.58 0.65
CA LEU A 155 4.04 13.15 2.01
C LEU A 155 3.22 14.20 2.76
N ARG A 156 3.54 15.49 2.61
CA ARG A 156 2.74 16.59 3.19
C ARG A 156 1.32 16.59 2.65
N ASP A 157 1.13 16.41 1.34
CA ASP A 157 -0.19 16.34 0.74
C ASP A 157 -1.06 15.24 1.35
N VAL A 158 -0.46 14.10 1.69
CA VAL A 158 -1.17 12.99 2.33
C VAL A 158 -1.51 13.31 3.78
N VAL A 159 -0.60 13.95 4.52
CA VAL A 159 -0.85 14.45 5.88
C VAL A 159 -2.02 15.45 5.89
N GLU A 160 -2.01 16.39 4.95
CA GLU A 160 -3.09 17.38 4.79
C GLU A 160 -4.41 16.71 4.40
N LEU A 161 -4.39 15.74 3.48
CA LEU A 161 -5.58 14.98 3.08
C LEU A 161 -6.23 14.30 4.29
N ARG A 162 -5.45 13.69 5.18
CA ARG A 162 -5.98 13.09 6.41
C ARG A 162 -6.54 14.14 7.37
N ARG A 163 -5.85 15.27 7.56
CA ARG A 163 -6.33 16.39 8.40
C ARG A 163 -7.64 16.98 7.89
N ALA A 164 -7.84 16.98 6.56
CA ALA A 164 -9.08 17.38 5.91
C ALA A 164 -10.16 16.30 5.91
N GLY A 165 -10.03 15.23 6.70
CA GLY A 165 -11.03 14.16 6.78
C GLY A 165 -11.14 13.33 5.51
N TRP A 166 -10.04 13.15 4.77
CA TRP A 166 -9.97 12.42 3.51
C TRP A 166 -10.79 13.05 2.37
N VAL A 167 -11.11 14.33 2.47
CA VAL A 167 -11.78 15.10 1.42
C VAL A 167 -10.73 15.72 0.48
N PRO A 168 -10.72 15.38 -0.83
CA PRO A 168 -9.78 15.97 -1.78
C PRO A 168 -9.99 17.48 -1.92
N ARG A 169 -8.88 18.24 -2.04
CA ARG A 169 -8.90 19.71 -2.14
C ARG A 169 -9.79 20.25 -3.28
N ALA A 170 -9.83 19.55 -4.42
CA ALA A 170 -10.70 19.91 -5.56
C ALA A 170 -12.20 19.77 -5.25
N ALA A 171 -12.58 18.84 -4.36
CA ALA A 171 -13.96 18.69 -3.91
C ALA A 171 -14.34 19.75 -2.85
N ALA A 172 -13.39 20.18 -2.01
CA ALA A 172 -13.61 21.19 -1.00
C ALA A 172 -13.90 22.59 -1.60
N ALA A 173 -13.25 22.94 -2.71
CA ALA A 173 -13.46 24.21 -3.41
C ALA A 173 -14.79 24.29 -4.19
N ALA A 174 -15.43 23.16 -4.49
CA ALA A 174 -16.75 23.10 -5.14
C ALA A 174 -17.91 23.14 -4.14
N SER A 175 -17.60 23.15 -2.84
CA SER A 175 -18.56 23.07 -1.72
C SER A 175 -18.60 24.34 -0.87
N ALA A 176 -17.89 25.39 -1.29
CA ALA A 176 -17.79 26.70 -0.63
C ALA A 176 -18.23 27.79 -1.61
#